data_AF-A0A945AE74-F1
#
_entry.id   AF-A0A945AE74-F1
#
_cell.length_a   1.000
_cell.length_b   1.000
_cell.length_c   1.000
_cell.angle_alpha   90.00
_cell.angle_beta   90.00
_cell.angle_gamma   90.00
#
_symmetry.space_group_name_H-M   'P 1'
#
loop_
_entity.id
_entity.type
_entity.pdbx_description
1 polymer ?
#
loop_
_entity_poly.entity_id
_entity_poly.type
_entity_poly.pdbx_seq_one_letter_code
_entity_poly.pdbx_strand_id
1 'polypeptide(L)'
;MLAREVSGTQIVLIYLCWMLAMVLGFLALVSGRELTLTLLAVWQVDLKIVGLIDKVVFFFFGVVGLCIIVLTEGYLRTGAKRAKLPERIGLVFGMELLALFLFDAGRLLVPDVTEAARPSFIQAMMSLVIGCVGLWAFWIKRTR
;
A
#
# COMPACT_ATOMS: atom_id res chain seq x y z
N MET A 1 -26.19 0.83 22.02
CA MET A 1 -24.91 0.23 21.55
C MET A 1 -23.81 0.65 22.52
N LEU A 2 -23.42 -0.22 23.44
CA LEU A 2 -22.40 0.06 24.45
C LEU A 2 -21.02 0.10 23.77
N ALA A 3 -20.33 1.24 23.85
CA ALA A 3 -18.95 1.34 23.44
C ALA A 3 -18.11 0.40 24.33
N ARG A 4 -17.60 -0.70 23.78
CA ARG A 4 -16.66 -1.56 24.50
C ARG A 4 -15.42 -0.73 24.84
N GLU A 5 -15.01 -0.77 26.10
CA GLU A 5 -13.69 -0.28 26.50
C GLU A 5 -12.63 -1.06 25.72
N VAL A 6 -11.77 -0.33 25.00
CA VAL A 6 -10.69 -0.91 24.22
C VAL A 6 -9.61 -1.35 25.21
N SER A 7 -9.39 -2.65 25.33
CA SER A 7 -8.35 -3.20 26.21
C SER A 7 -6.96 -2.66 25.82
N GLY A 8 -6.06 -2.49 26.79
CA GLY A 8 -4.69 -2.02 26.54
C GLY A 8 -3.95 -2.83 25.47
N THR A 9 -4.18 -4.15 25.40
CA THR A 9 -3.61 -5.02 24.35
C THR A 9 -4.13 -4.70 22.96
N GLN A 10 -5.39 -4.29 22.83
CA GLN A 10 -5.96 -3.88 21.54
C GLN A 10 -5.38 -2.55 21.06
N ILE A 11 -5.06 -1.63 21.98
CA ILE A 11 -4.42 -0.36 21.65
C ILE A 11 -3.02 -0.60 21.06
N VAL A 12 -2.22 -1.46 21.71
CA VAL A 12 -0.89 -1.84 21.21
C VAL A 12 -0.99 -2.47 19.82
N LEU A 13 -1.95 -3.38 19.61
CA LEU A 13 -2.16 -4.02 18.32
C LEU A 13 -2.55 -3.03 17.22
N ILE A 14 -3.42 -2.05 17.51
CA ILE A 14 -3.82 -1.01 16.54
C ILE A 14 -2.61 -0.23 16.05
N TYR A 15 -1.76 0.25 16.97
CA TYR A 15 -0.59 1.03 16.60
C TYR A 15 0.46 0.19 15.88
N LEU A 16 0.63 -1.09 16.26
CA LEU A 16 1.54 -1.98 15.54
C LEU A 16 1.05 -2.23 14.10
N CYS A 17 -0.24 -2.48 13.91
CA CYS A 17 -0.84 -2.62 12.58
C CYS A 17 -0.78 -1.31 11.79
N TRP A 18 -0.96 -0.16 12.44
CA TRP A 18 -0.86 1.15 11.80
C TRP A 18 0.57 1.44 11.33
N MET A 19 1.58 1.17 12.16
CA MET A 19 2.99 1.29 11.77
C MET A 19 3.31 0.40 10.57
N LEU A 20 2.84 -0.84 10.56
CA LEU A 20 3.01 -1.75 9.43
C LEU A 20 2.32 -1.25 8.16
N ALA A 21 1.09 -0.72 8.27
CA ALA A 21 0.39 -0.11 7.15
C ALA A 21 1.15 1.12 6.61
N MET A 22 1.74 1.95 7.48
CA MET A 22 2.59 3.06 7.03
C MET A 22 3.81 2.57 6.24
N VAL A 23 4.49 1.52 6.72
CA VAL A 23 5.65 0.95 6.01
C VAL A 23 5.23 0.38 4.66
N LEU A 24 4.13 -0.35 4.59
CA LEU A 24 3.61 -0.91 3.34
C LEU A 24 3.12 0.17 2.37
N GLY A 25 2.37 1.15 2.86
CA GLY A 25 1.92 2.30 2.07
C GLY A 25 3.11 3.10 1.52
N PHE A 26 4.14 3.31 2.33
CA PHE A 26 5.38 3.96 1.88
C PHE A 26 6.10 3.14 0.81
N LEU A 27 6.20 1.81 0.98
CA LEU A 27 6.77 0.92 -0.01
C LEU A 27 5.98 0.95 -1.33
N ALA A 28 4.65 0.94 -1.25
CA ALA A 28 3.76 1.00 -2.42
C ALA A 28 3.96 2.29 -3.18
N LEU A 29 4.02 3.41 -2.45
CA LEU A 29 4.36 4.69 -3.03
C LEU A 29 5.72 4.58 -3.74
N VAL A 30 6.81 4.20 -3.05
CA VAL A 30 8.17 4.09 -3.64
C VAL A 30 8.14 3.28 -4.93
N SER A 31 7.50 2.11 -4.94
CA SER A 31 7.34 1.29 -6.14
C SER A 31 6.60 2.03 -7.27
N GLY A 32 5.55 2.79 -6.96
CA GLY A 32 4.83 3.62 -7.94
C GLY A 32 5.68 4.74 -8.55
N ARG A 33 6.53 5.40 -7.74
CA ARG A 33 7.51 6.39 -8.26
C ARG A 33 8.48 5.73 -9.23
N GLU A 34 9.08 4.61 -8.84
CA GLU A 34 10.03 3.87 -9.67
C GLU A 34 9.40 3.41 -10.99
N LEU A 35 8.15 2.93 -10.95
CA LEU A 35 7.40 2.59 -12.16
C LEU A 35 7.21 3.82 -13.06
N THR A 36 6.86 4.98 -12.48
CA THR A 36 6.68 6.22 -13.25
C THR A 36 7.96 6.64 -13.97
N LEU A 37 9.11 6.62 -13.27
CA LEU A 37 10.41 6.92 -13.87
C LEU A 37 10.77 5.93 -14.98
N THR A 38 10.48 4.64 -14.76
CA THR A 38 10.70 3.59 -15.74
C THR A 38 9.87 3.83 -17.01
N LEU A 39 8.59 4.18 -16.87
CA LEU A 39 7.71 4.48 -18.00
C LEU A 39 8.18 5.71 -18.78
N LEU A 40 8.60 6.77 -18.09
CA LEU A 40 9.16 7.97 -18.74
C LEU A 40 10.46 7.67 -19.51
N ALA A 41 11.29 6.78 -18.98
CA ALA A 41 12.50 6.33 -19.65
C ALA A 41 12.18 5.58 -20.95
N VAL A 42 11.18 4.68 -20.93
CA VAL A 42 10.72 3.97 -22.14
C VAL A 42 10.14 4.91 -23.19
N TRP A 43 9.48 5.99 -22.77
CA TRP A 43 9.00 7.04 -23.68
C TRP A 43 10.08 8.02 -24.14
N GLN A 44 11.35 7.79 -23.78
CA GLN A 44 12.49 8.64 -24.13
C GLN A 44 12.27 10.13 -23.80
N VAL A 45 11.61 10.39 -22.67
CA VAL A 45 11.38 11.77 -22.20
C VAL A 45 12.70 12.42 -21.83
N ASP A 46 12.88 13.69 -22.21
CA ASP A 46 14.09 14.46 -21.90
C ASP A 46 14.38 14.48 -20.38
N LEU A 47 15.64 14.30 -20.01
CA LEU A 47 16.09 14.23 -18.62
C LEU A 47 15.66 15.44 -17.77
N LYS A 48 15.59 16.64 -18.36
CA LYS A 48 15.12 17.84 -17.66
C LYS A 48 13.64 17.74 -17.30
N ILE A 49 12.83 17.19 -18.21
CA ILE A 49 11.40 16.97 -18.00
C ILE A 49 11.20 15.85 -16.99
N VAL A 50 11.97 14.75 -17.08
CA VAL A 50 11.96 13.67 -16.08
C VAL A 50 12.26 14.20 -14.68
N GLY A 51 13.29 15.05 -14.53
CA GLY A 51 13.63 15.66 -13.24
C GLY A 51 12.55 16.62 -12.70
N LEU A 52 11.79 17.28 -13.57
CA LEU A 52 10.63 18.07 -13.17
C LEU A 52 9.48 17.17 -12.70
N ILE A 53 9.17 16.14 -13.48
CA ILE A 53 8.10 15.18 -13.14
C ILE A 53 8.42 14.48 -11.82
N ASP A 54 9.66 14.05 -11.59
CA ASP A 54 10.06 13.38 -10.35
C ASP A 54 9.77 14.24 -9.11
N LYS A 55 10.07 15.54 -9.17
CA LYS A 55 9.77 16.48 -8.06
C LYS A 55 8.27 16.64 -7.83
N VAL A 56 7.49 16.74 -8.90
CA VAL A 56 6.03 16.86 -8.82
C VAL A 56 5.43 15.58 -8.24
N VAL A 57 5.85 14.42 -8.75
CA VAL A 57 5.45 13.10 -8.23
C VAL A 57 5.82 12.97 -6.76
N PHE A 58 7.03 13.36 -6.36
CA PHE A 58 7.48 13.34 -4.97
C PHE A 58 6.63 14.22 -4.04
N PHE A 59 6.21 15.39 -4.50
CA PHE A 59 5.29 16.24 -3.75
C PHE A 59 3.93 15.57 -3.53
N PHE A 60 3.31 15.05 -4.59
CA PHE A 60 2.04 14.32 -4.48
C PHE A 60 2.18 13.07 -3.60
N PHE A 61 3.34 12.43 -3.64
CA PHE A 61 3.68 11.32 -2.76
C PHE A 61 3.62 11.66 -1.30
N GLY A 62 4.17 12.81 -0.91
CA GLY A 62 4.11 13.29 0.47
C GLY A 62 2.67 13.52 0.90
N VAL A 63 1.84 14.09 0.02
CA VAL A 63 0.42 14.32 0.28
C VAL A 63 -0.36 13.00 0.41
N VAL A 64 -0.19 12.08 -0.54
CA VAL A 64 -0.86 10.76 -0.51
C VAL A 64 -0.38 9.95 0.69
N GLY A 65 0.92 9.96 0.99
CA GLY A 65 1.49 9.33 2.17
C GLY A 65 0.87 9.88 3.46
N LEU A 66 0.79 11.20 3.60
CA LEU A 66 0.14 11.84 4.75
C LEU A 66 -1.34 11.43 4.87
N CYS A 67 -2.06 11.36 3.74
CA CYS A 67 -3.43 10.87 3.72
C CYS A 67 -3.52 9.42 4.19
N ILE A 68 -2.64 8.52 3.73
CA ILE A 68 -2.59 7.13 4.20
C ILE A 68 -2.38 7.09 5.71
N ILE A 69 -1.41 7.84 6.24
CA ILE A 69 -1.10 7.91 7.67
C ILE A 69 -2.33 8.28 8.49
N VAL A 70 -2.99 9.40 8.14
CA VAL A 70 -4.12 9.93 8.90
C VAL A 70 -5.37 9.05 8.75
N LEU A 71 -5.67 8.59 7.53
CA LEU A 71 -6.87 7.80 7.26
C LEU A 71 -6.79 6.40 7.87
N THR A 72 -5.64 5.73 7.76
CA THR A 72 -5.48 4.37 8.30
C THR A 72 -5.56 4.34 9.83
N GLU A 73 -5.00 5.34 10.53
CA GLU A 73 -5.10 5.43 11.98
C GLU A 73 -6.57 5.52 12.43
N GLY A 74 -7.30 6.50 11.88
CA GLY A 74 -8.71 6.72 12.19
C GLY A 74 -9.57 5.51 11.83
N TYR A 75 -9.24 4.85 10.72
CA TYR A 75 -9.94 3.66 10.26
C TYR A 75 -9.73 2.45 11.18
N LEU A 76 -8.50 2.19 11.62
CA LEU A 76 -8.17 1.09 12.54
C LEU A 76 -8.76 1.33 13.94
N ARG A 77 -8.65 2.56 14.46
CA ARG A 77 -9.22 2.93 15.77
C ARG A 77 -10.73 2.76 15.81
N THR A 78 -11.42 3.14 14.73
CA THR A 78 -12.86 2.93 14.59
C THR A 78 -13.21 1.43 14.46
N GLY A 79 -12.35 0.63 13.84
CA GLY A 79 -12.47 -0.82 13.77
C GLY A 79 -12.43 -1.49 15.14
N ALA A 80 -11.52 -1.06 16.00
CA ALA A 80 -11.39 -1.56 17.36
C ALA A 80 -12.67 -1.30 18.17
N LYS A 81 -13.20 -0.07 18.14
CA LYS A 81 -14.43 0.31 18.85
C LYS A 81 -15.66 -0.50 18.43
N ARG A 82 -15.67 -1.02 17.19
CA ARG A 82 -16.79 -1.79 16.63
C ARG A 82 -16.54 -3.31 16.63
N ALA A 83 -15.46 -3.78 17.25
CA ALA A 83 -15.03 -5.19 17.21
C ALA A 83 -14.83 -5.76 15.79
N LYS A 84 -14.59 -4.90 14.79
CA LYS A 84 -14.35 -5.22 13.37
C LYS A 84 -12.91 -4.94 12.95
N LEU A 85 -11.97 -4.94 13.90
CA LEU A 85 -10.55 -4.71 13.66
C LEU A 85 -9.95 -5.62 12.57
N PRO A 86 -10.11 -6.96 12.60
CA PRO A 86 -9.45 -7.84 11.63
C PRO A 86 -9.95 -7.65 10.20
N GLU A 87 -11.24 -7.33 10.02
CA GLU A 87 -11.81 -6.98 8.71
C GLU A 87 -11.13 -5.73 8.14
N ARG A 88 -10.96 -4.70 8.98
CA ARG A 88 -10.36 -3.43 8.54
C ARG A 88 -8.89 -3.56 8.23
N ILE A 89 -8.16 -4.35 9.01
CA ILE A 89 -6.75 -4.69 8.73
C ILE A 89 -6.66 -5.40 7.38
N GLY A 90 -7.47 -6.44 7.15
CA GLY A 90 -7.46 -7.19 5.88
C GLY A 90 -7.73 -6.29 4.67
N LEU A 91 -8.59 -5.29 4.81
CA LEU A 91 -8.86 -4.32 3.75
C LEU A 91 -7.67 -3.38 3.48
N VAL A 92 -7.07 -2.79 4.52
CA VAL A 92 -5.94 -1.85 4.36
C VAL A 92 -4.74 -2.57 3.77
N PHE A 93 -4.31 -3.66 4.41
CA PHE A 93 -3.17 -4.46 3.93
C PHE A 93 -3.45 -5.08 2.57
N GLY A 94 -4.70 -5.52 2.33
CA GLY A 94 -5.10 -6.09 1.04
C GLY A 94 -4.96 -5.09 -0.10
N MET A 95 -5.42 -3.84 0.10
CA MET A 95 -5.29 -2.77 -0.90
C MET A 95 -3.83 -2.35 -1.12
N GLU A 96 -3.06 -2.19 -0.04
CA GLU A 96 -1.64 -1.82 -0.15
C GLU A 96 -0.81 -2.88 -0.87
N LEU A 97 -1.05 -4.16 -0.57
CA LEU A 97 -0.36 -5.27 -1.24
C LEU A 97 -0.79 -5.45 -2.70
N LEU A 98 -2.06 -5.20 -3.03
CA LEU A 98 -2.49 -5.16 -4.43
C LEU A 98 -1.88 -3.99 -5.19
N ALA A 99 -1.77 -2.82 -4.56
CA ALA A 99 -1.10 -1.68 -5.17
C ALA A 99 0.38 -2.00 -5.45
N LEU A 100 1.07 -2.59 -4.46
CA LEU A 100 2.43 -3.10 -4.63
C LEU A 100 2.54 -4.09 -5.79
N PHE A 101 1.63 -5.08 -5.86
CA PHE A 101 1.58 -6.02 -6.97
C PHE A 101 1.44 -5.32 -8.31
N LEU A 102 0.53 -4.35 -8.44
CA LEU A 102 0.32 -3.62 -9.70
C LEU A 102 1.58 -2.87 -10.12
N PHE A 103 2.30 -2.25 -9.18
CA PHE A 103 3.54 -1.55 -9.48
C PHE A 103 4.65 -2.52 -9.86
N ASP A 104 4.82 -3.62 -9.12
CA ASP A 104 5.84 -4.62 -9.39
C ASP A 104 5.57 -5.36 -10.71
N ALA A 105 4.32 -5.72 -10.99
CA ALA A 105 3.90 -6.31 -12.25
C ALA A 105 4.09 -5.34 -13.42
N GLY A 106 3.76 -4.06 -13.24
CA GLY A 106 4.03 -3.02 -14.23
C GLY A 106 5.52 -2.97 -14.59
N ARG A 107 6.40 -2.99 -13.58
CA ARG A 107 7.86 -3.00 -13.80
C ARG A 107 8.36 -4.27 -14.46
N LEU A 108 7.75 -5.43 -14.18
CA LEU A 108 8.09 -6.71 -14.82
C LEU A 108 7.72 -6.74 -16.31
N LEU A 109 6.63 -6.05 -16.68
CA LEU A 109 6.12 -6.00 -18.05
C LEU A 109 6.87 -5.01 -18.95
N VAL A 110 7.55 -4.02 -18.36
CA VAL A 110 8.33 -3.04 -19.12
C VAL A 110 9.68 -3.67 -19.51
N PRO A 111 9.96 -3.87 -20.82
CA PRO A 111 11.29 -4.25 -21.26
C PRO A 111 12.23 -3.05 -21.04
N ASP A 112 13.48 -3.32 -20.63
CA ASP A 112 14.56 -2.32 -20.41
C ASP A 112 14.74 -1.78 -18.97
N VAL A 113 14.12 -2.40 -17.95
CA VAL A 113 14.50 -2.14 -16.56
C VAL A 113 15.81 -2.85 -16.25
N THR A 114 16.84 -2.11 -15.81
CA THR A 114 18.11 -2.68 -15.34
C THR A 114 17.85 -3.82 -14.35
N GLU A 115 18.48 -4.99 -14.56
CA GLU A 115 18.32 -6.21 -13.74
C GLU A 115 18.39 -5.96 -12.22
N ALA A 116 19.17 -4.95 -11.79
CA ALA A 116 19.31 -4.55 -10.39
C ALA A 116 18.05 -3.93 -9.76
N ALA A 117 17.13 -3.42 -10.57
CA ALA A 117 15.90 -2.75 -10.14
C ALA A 117 14.64 -3.57 -10.47
N ARG A 118 14.79 -4.82 -10.93
CA ARG A 118 13.67 -5.69 -11.27
C ARG A 118 13.11 -6.33 -10.00
N PRO A 119 11.86 -6.05 -9.60
CA PRO A 119 11.25 -6.76 -8.49
C PRO A 119 11.16 -8.25 -8.83
N SER A 120 11.43 -9.10 -7.84
CA SER A 120 11.33 -10.55 -8.00
C SER A 120 9.91 -10.94 -8.39
N PHE A 121 9.75 -11.78 -9.42
CA PHE A 121 8.44 -12.33 -9.79
C PHE A 121 7.75 -13.02 -8.59
N ILE A 122 8.53 -13.67 -7.73
CA ILE A 122 8.03 -14.31 -6.50
C ILE A 122 7.47 -13.26 -5.55
N GLN A 123 8.14 -12.11 -5.39
CA GLN A 123 7.67 -11.03 -4.53
C GLN A 123 6.34 -10.45 -5.04
N ALA A 124 6.23 -10.21 -6.35
CA ALA A 124 4.99 -9.76 -6.97
C ALA A 124 3.85 -10.79 -6.73
N MET A 125 4.10 -12.07 -6.98
CA MET A 125 3.10 -13.12 -6.73
C MET A 125 2.69 -13.24 -5.26
N MET A 126 3.63 -13.12 -4.33
CA MET A 126 3.33 -13.13 -2.90
C MET A 126 2.45 -11.95 -2.50
N SER A 127 2.75 -10.75 -2.98
CA SER A 127 1.92 -9.56 -2.73
C SER A 127 0.50 -9.71 -3.29
N LEU A 128 0.35 -10.29 -4.49
CA LEU A 128 -0.96 -10.60 -5.07
C LEU A 128 -1.74 -11.61 -4.22
N VAL A 129 -1.13 -12.74 -3.87
CA VAL A 129 -1.79 -13.80 -3.11
C VAL A 129 -2.24 -13.29 -1.75
N ILE A 130 -1.35 -12.63 -1.01
CA ILE A 130 -1.68 -12.09 0.32
C ILE A 130 -2.74 -10.98 0.20
N GLY A 131 -2.62 -10.11 -0.82
CA GLY A 131 -3.59 -9.05 -1.08
C GLY A 131 -5.00 -9.59 -1.36
N CYS A 132 -5.11 -10.57 -2.26
CA CYS A 132 -6.36 -11.25 -2.59
C CYS A 132 -6.96 -11.98 -1.39
N VAL A 133 -6.15 -12.69 -0.60
CA VAL A 133 -6.62 -13.38 0.62
C VAL A 133 -7.14 -12.38 1.66
N GLY A 134 -6.44 -11.25 1.86
CA GLY A 134 -6.88 -10.19 2.76
C GLY A 134 -8.23 -9.57 2.37
N LEU A 135 -8.42 -9.29 1.07
CA LEU A 135 -9.67 -8.77 0.54
C LEU A 135 -10.80 -9.81 0.56
N TRP A 136 -10.51 -11.06 0.25
CA TRP A 136 -11.48 -12.15 0.30
C TRP A 136 -11.97 -12.41 1.74
N ALA A 137 -11.06 -12.43 2.71
CA ALA A 137 -11.40 -12.55 4.13
C ALA A 137 -12.26 -11.39 4.64
N PHE A 138 -12.02 -10.17 4.13
CA PHE A 138 -12.88 -9.01 4.40
C PHE A 138 -14.29 -9.21 3.80
N TRP A 139 -14.38 -9.60 2.54
CA TRP A 139 -15.66 -9.77 1.84
C TRP A 139 -16.55 -10.85 2.47
N ILE A 140 -15.99 -12.02 2.81
CA ILE A 140 -16.75 -13.11 3.43
C ILE A 140 -17.37 -12.71 4.76
N LYS A 141 -16.60 -12.03 5.62
CA LYS A 141 -17.10 -11.59 6.93
C LYS A 141 -18.12 -10.47 6.83
N ARG A 142 -18.12 -9.70 5.74
CA ARG A 142 -19.12 -8.65 5.49
C ARG A 142 -20.48 -9.22 5.04
N THR A 143 -20.48 -10.39 4.38
CA THR A 143 -21.69 -11.04 3.84
C THR A 143 -22.39 -11.99 4.81
N ARG A 144 -21.81 -12.27 5.99
CA ARG A 144 -22.43 -13.03 7.09
C ARG A 144 -22.84 -12.10 8.23
#